data_AF-A0A7S2T8L2-F1
#
_entry.id   AF-A0A7S2T8L2-F1
#
_cell.length_a   1.000
_cell.length_b   1.000
_cell.length_c   1.000
_cell.angle_alpha   90.00
_cell.angle_beta   90.00
_cell.angle_gamma   90.00
#
_symmetry.space_group_name_H-M   'P 1'
#
loop_
_entity.id
_entity.type
_entity.pdbx_description
1 polymer ?
#
loop_
_entity_poly.entity_id
_entity_poly.type
_entity_poly.pdbx_seq_one_letter_code
_entity_poly.pdbx_strand_id
1 'polypeptide(L)'
;MVAASMRKGSKGKFEALPTEVELGGLDTMSSSGGAFKDSPSQGEDLDSEYGRLLLAGTATTSSDETSMMNKGEGGWFRRLVDDSSMLRWREPRTILAALCLLLLAVVAIESLVATVLRRKEDKVIHNKYHGYEWQQGLLQDYVGRPREVRSKYGVVASDQGDCSEVGAEALRAGGHAADAAVATALCLGVKNPFASGIGGGAFILVHTKTGIGNAIDAREPAPLAANETMFVDDPKKALTGGLAVGVPLELLGLHKLWVKYGRLNWEDLVLPSVELAKEGFKAHPYLVTSVKDHKEAMAANPDLGAIFMPKGRAPEVGEFCCARPQLAETL
;
A
#
# COMPACT_ATOMS: atom_id res chain seq x y z
N MET A 1 14.63 8.28 0.29
CA MET A 1 14.61 7.70 1.67
C MET A 1 13.34 6.89 1.84
N VAL A 2 13.38 5.75 2.54
CA VAL A 2 12.19 4.89 2.75
C VAL A 2 11.99 4.64 4.25
N ALA A 3 10.76 4.85 4.73
CA ALA A 3 10.34 4.44 6.06
C ALA A 3 9.06 3.60 5.94
N ALA A 4 9.06 2.41 6.52
CA ALA A 4 7.89 1.53 6.57
C ALA A 4 7.67 1.06 8.01
N SER A 5 6.43 1.11 8.47
CA SER A 5 6.06 0.72 9.83
C SER A 5 4.73 -0.02 9.84
N MET A 6 4.60 -0.95 10.78
CA MET A 6 3.36 -1.69 11.03
C MET A 6 3.06 -1.78 12.53
N ARG A 7 1.77 -1.76 12.85
CA ARG A 7 1.24 -1.87 14.21
C ARG A 7 0.99 -3.32 14.60
N LYS A 8 1.14 -3.61 15.89
CA LYS A 8 0.96 -4.94 16.48
C LYS A 8 -0.47 -5.48 16.26
N GLY A 9 -0.59 -6.70 15.73
CA GLY A 9 -1.86 -7.45 15.69
C GLY A 9 -2.70 -7.29 14.42
N SER A 10 -2.21 -6.63 13.38
CA SER A 10 -2.90 -6.55 12.07
C SER A 10 -2.90 -7.92 11.37
N LYS A 11 -3.97 -8.68 11.56
CA LYS A 11 -4.38 -9.76 10.66
C LYS A 11 -5.74 -9.38 10.10
N GLY A 12 -5.84 -9.06 8.81
CA GLY A 12 -7.12 -8.81 8.17
C GLY A 12 -6.98 -8.45 6.69
N LYS A 13 -7.83 -9.04 5.84
CA LYS A 13 -8.01 -8.65 4.44
C LYS A 13 -8.39 -7.16 4.39
N PHE A 14 -7.74 -6.41 3.51
CA PHE A 14 -7.81 -4.96 3.44
C PHE A 14 -8.94 -4.54 2.49
N GLU A 15 -9.97 -3.90 3.03
CA GLU A 15 -10.90 -3.11 2.22
C GLU A 15 -10.34 -1.69 2.10
N ALA A 16 -10.30 -1.16 0.87
CA ALA A 16 -9.95 0.23 0.61
C ALA A 16 -11.06 1.13 1.18
N LEU A 17 -10.71 2.15 1.97
CA LEU A 17 -11.68 3.14 2.45
C LEU A 17 -11.67 4.41 1.58
N PRO A 18 -12.82 5.09 1.41
CA PRO A 18 -12.95 6.26 0.55
C PRO A 18 -12.30 7.51 1.17
N THR A 19 -11.87 8.40 0.29
CA THR A 19 -11.21 9.68 0.59
C THR A 19 -12.21 10.75 1.02
N GLU A 20 -12.29 11.05 2.32
CA GLU A 20 -12.75 12.36 2.81
C GLU A 20 -11.88 12.79 4.00
N VAL A 21 -11.29 13.99 3.88
CA VAL A 21 -10.47 14.65 4.91
C VAL A 21 -11.19 15.94 5.29
N GLU A 22 -11.75 16.01 6.49
CA GLU A 22 -12.17 17.27 7.10
C GLU A 22 -10.98 17.95 7.79
N LEU A 23 -10.87 19.27 7.56
CA LEU A 23 -9.80 20.14 8.03
C LEU A 23 -10.26 20.98 9.24
N GLY A 24 -9.43 21.04 10.26
CA GLY A 24 -9.45 22.04 11.34
C GLY A 24 -8.47 21.57 12.42
N GLY A 25 -7.57 22.35 13.01
CA GLY A 25 -7.35 23.79 13.14
C GLY A 25 -6.52 23.91 14.43
N LEU A 26 -5.35 24.54 14.36
CA LEU A 26 -4.36 24.63 15.46
C LEU A 26 -4.87 25.49 16.63
N ASP A 27 -4.44 25.19 17.86
CA ASP A 27 -3.48 26.04 18.58
C ASP A 27 -2.93 25.46 19.91
N THR A 28 -1.59 25.42 19.94
CA THR A 28 -0.61 25.76 21.00
C THR A 28 -0.61 25.19 22.44
N MET A 29 0.62 24.74 22.78
CA MET A 29 1.41 24.97 24.02
C MET A 29 1.34 24.02 25.25
N SER A 30 2.38 23.18 25.34
CA SER A 30 3.34 23.04 26.47
C SER A 30 2.93 23.52 27.88
N SER A 31 2.86 22.60 28.86
CA SER A 31 3.91 22.38 29.88
C SER A 31 3.39 21.46 30.99
N SER A 32 4.27 20.59 31.48
CA SER A 32 4.07 19.75 32.66
C SER A 32 4.56 20.45 33.91
N GLY A 33 3.72 20.58 34.92
CA GLY A 33 4.12 21.00 36.27
C GLY A 33 2.92 21.04 37.20
N GLY A 34 2.84 20.09 38.13
CA GLY A 34 1.83 20.05 39.18
C GLY A 34 2.44 19.50 40.47
N ALA A 35 2.79 20.42 41.35
CA ALA A 35 3.25 20.18 42.71
C ALA A 35 2.08 19.89 43.65
N PHE A 36 2.46 19.46 44.85
CA PHE A 36 1.68 18.79 45.88
C PHE A 36 1.15 19.78 46.93
N LYS A 37 -0.09 19.50 47.43
CA LYS A 37 -0.70 19.91 48.73
C LYS A 37 -0.99 21.41 48.95
N ASP A 38 -2.04 21.86 49.64
CA ASP A 38 -2.98 21.29 50.62
C ASP A 38 -4.37 21.98 50.52
N SER A 39 -5.32 21.43 51.24
CA SER A 39 -6.76 21.74 51.41
C SER A 39 -7.02 22.95 52.35
N PRO A 40 -8.25 23.22 52.90
CA PRO A 40 -9.63 22.84 52.58
C PRO A 40 -10.68 24.00 52.62
N SER A 41 -11.94 23.66 52.29
CA SER A 41 -13.16 23.97 53.09
C SER A 41 -14.24 24.95 52.55
N GLN A 42 -15.48 24.41 52.52
CA GLN A 42 -16.77 24.96 52.97
C GLN A 42 -17.61 25.96 52.11
N GLY A 43 -18.93 25.70 52.15
CA GLY A 43 -20.05 26.67 52.05
C GLY A 43 -20.61 26.88 50.64
N GLU A 44 -21.67 26.19 50.23
CA GLU A 44 -23.10 26.53 50.38
C GLU A 44 -23.56 27.82 49.67
N ASP A 45 -24.61 27.60 48.86
CA ASP A 45 -25.84 28.38 48.74
C ASP A 45 -26.09 29.40 47.60
N LEU A 46 -27.22 29.08 46.93
CA LEU A 46 -28.35 29.92 46.52
C LEU A 46 -28.35 30.70 45.19
N ASP A 47 -29.36 30.30 44.40
CA ASP A 47 -30.36 31.09 43.69
C ASP A 47 -29.97 32.14 42.63
N SER A 48 -30.42 31.87 41.40
CA SER A 48 -31.50 32.59 40.70
C SER A 48 -31.35 32.32 39.19
N GLU A 49 -32.26 31.58 38.58
CA GLU A 49 -33.46 32.12 37.90
C GLU A 49 -33.21 33.39 37.09
N TYR A 50 -33.16 33.26 35.75
CA TYR A 50 -33.97 34.00 34.78
C TYR A 50 -33.69 33.37 33.40
N GLY A 51 -34.59 32.51 32.93
CA GLY A 51 -35.57 32.89 31.89
C GLY A 51 -35.31 32.04 30.64
N ARG A 52 -35.84 30.82 30.54
CA ARG A 52 -37.17 30.47 29.99
C ARG A 52 -37.52 31.24 28.71
N LEU A 53 -37.58 30.52 27.60
CA LEU A 53 -38.83 30.17 26.89
C LEU A 53 -38.45 29.11 25.84
N LEU A 54 -38.76 27.82 26.06
CA LEU A 54 -40.07 27.15 25.89
C LEU A 54 -40.47 27.09 24.40
N LEU A 55 -40.46 25.88 23.84
CA LEU A 55 -41.65 24.99 23.64
C LEU A 55 -42.13 25.15 22.20
N ALA A 56 -42.70 24.19 21.49
CA ALA A 56 -43.12 22.79 21.69
C ALA A 56 -43.28 22.25 20.25
N GLY A 57 -43.49 20.97 19.95
CA GLY A 57 -43.96 19.87 20.76
C GLY A 57 -43.48 18.54 20.17
N THR A 58 -43.21 17.57 21.03
CA THR A 58 -44.14 16.51 21.46
C THR A 58 -44.39 15.47 20.38
N ALA A 59 -43.71 14.34 20.59
CA ALA A 59 -44.14 13.03 20.16
C ALA A 59 -45.57 12.72 20.62
N THR A 60 -46.27 11.92 19.83
CA THR A 60 -47.19 10.91 20.35
C THR A 60 -47.14 9.68 19.46
N THR A 61 -46.84 8.56 20.10
CA THR A 61 -47.25 7.23 19.66
C THR A 61 -48.76 7.09 19.89
N SER A 62 -49.50 6.50 18.96
CA SER A 62 -50.72 5.76 19.31
C SER A 62 -51.01 4.68 18.27
N SER A 63 -51.53 3.60 18.82
CA SER A 63 -52.00 2.38 18.19
C SER A 63 -53.31 2.56 17.41
N ASP A 64 -53.64 1.48 16.71
CA ASP A 64 -54.98 0.97 16.38
C ASP A 64 -55.59 1.24 14.99
N GLU A 65 -55.67 0.10 14.27
CA GLU A 65 -56.88 -0.49 13.71
C GLU A 65 -57.46 -0.03 12.36
N THR A 66 -57.34 -0.99 11.42
CA THR A 66 -58.35 -1.51 10.49
C THR A 66 -58.83 -0.72 9.27
N SER A 67 -58.95 -1.52 8.20
CA SER A 67 -59.99 -1.54 7.17
C SER A 67 -59.62 -1.02 5.78
N MET A 68 -59.90 -1.90 4.81
CA MET A 68 -59.91 -1.77 3.34
C MET A 68 -58.59 -2.17 2.66
N MET A 69 -58.51 -3.09 1.69
CA MET A 69 -59.53 -3.55 0.75
C MET A 69 -59.11 -4.90 0.15
N ASN A 70 -60.10 -5.77 -0.01
CA ASN A 70 -60.12 -7.01 -0.77
C ASN A 70 -59.50 -6.88 -2.18
N LYS A 71 -58.70 -7.88 -2.60
CA LYS A 71 -58.80 -8.54 -3.92
C LYS A 71 -57.85 -9.75 -4.02
N GLY A 72 -58.48 -10.93 -4.12
CA GLY A 72 -58.13 -12.08 -4.98
C GLY A 72 -56.70 -12.62 -4.99
N GLU A 73 -56.56 -13.90 -4.58
CA GLU A 73 -55.93 -14.98 -5.36
C GLU A 73 -55.67 -16.22 -4.46
N GLY A 74 -56.69 -17.08 -4.32
CA GLY A 74 -56.64 -18.31 -3.51
C GLY A 74 -56.97 -19.57 -4.30
N GLY A 75 -56.61 -19.63 -5.59
CA GLY A 75 -57.08 -20.65 -6.53
C GLY A 75 -56.10 -21.77 -6.91
N TRP A 76 -54.81 -21.68 -6.58
CA TRP A 76 -53.81 -22.60 -7.14
C TRP A 76 -53.09 -23.49 -6.12
N PHE A 77 -53.11 -23.14 -4.83
CA PHE A 77 -52.44 -23.92 -3.78
C PHE A 77 -53.16 -25.22 -3.36
N ARG A 78 -54.39 -25.46 -3.85
CA ARG A 78 -55.17 -26.66 -3.52
C ARG A 78 -55.06 -27.80 -4.55
N ARG A 79 -54.09 -27.71 -5.47
CA ARG A 79 -53.89 -28.68 -6.56
C ARG A 79 -52.54 -29.43 -6.50
N LEU A 80 -51.83 -29.35 -5.38
CA LEU A 80 -50.48 -29.89 -5.23
C LEU A 80 -50.35 -30.91 -4.07
N VAL A 81 -51.47 -31.41 -3.53
CA VAL A 81 -51.47 -32.38 -2.42
C VAL A 81 -52.10 -33.74 -2.80
N ASP A 82 -52.62 -33.91 -4.01
CA ASP A 82 -53.15 -35.19 -4.48
C ASP A 82 -52.30 -35.74 -5.63
N ASP A 83 -51.14 -36.32 -5.31
CA ASP A 83 -50.59 -37.44 -6.08
C ASP A 83 -49.57 -38.24 -5.24
N SER A 84 -50.07 -39.01 -4.27
CA SER A 84 -49.26 -39.92 -3.46
C SER A 84 -49.46 -41.37 -3.93
N SER A 85 -49.01 -41.69 -5.14
CA SER A 85 -49.03 -43.09 -5.61
C SER A 85 -47.86 -43.55 -6.50
N MET A 86 -46.71 -42.83 -6.52
CA MET A 86 -45.54 -43.24 -7.32
C MET A 86 -44.19 -43.17 -6.59
N LEU A 87 -44.05 -43.75 -5.39
CA LEU A 87 -42.73 -44.00 -4.80
C LEU A 87 -42.71 -45.37 -4.11
N ARG A 88 -42.32 -46.41 -4.87
CA ARG A 88 -41.98 -47.72 -4.30
C ARG A 88 -40.68 -47.58 -3.51
N TRP A 89 -40.79 -47.67 -2.19
CA TRP A 89 -39.65 -47.61 -1.28
C TRP A 89 -38.74 -48.83 -1.46
N ARG A 90 -37.54 -48.57 -2.01
CA ARG A 90 -36.38 -49.46 -1.91
C ARG A 90 -35.80 -49.28 -0.50
N GLU A 91 -35.36 -50.37 0.13
CA GLU A 91 -35.10 -50.48 1.58
C GLU A 91 -34.48 -49.23 2.24
N PRO A 92 -34.89 -48.85 3.47
CA PRO A 92 -34.46 -47.60 4.14
C PRO A 92 -32.93 -47.43 4.25
N ARG A 93 -32.17 -48.55 4.23
CA ARG A 93 -30.71 -48.55 4.18
C ARG A 93 -30.14 -47.96 2.87
N THR A 94 -30.82 -48.17 1.75
CA THR A 94 -30.40 -47.64 0.44
C THR A 94 -30.61 -46.14 0.32
N ILE A 95 -31.66 -45.62 0.97
CA ILE A 95 -31.94 -44.18 1.02
C ILE A 95 -30.93 -43.46 1.90
N LEU A 96 -30.60 -44.03 3.08
CA LEU A 96 -29.57 -43.48 3.94
C LEU A 96 -28.19 -43.47 3.25
N ALA A 97 -27.84 -44.55 2.55
CA ALA A 97 -26.59 -44.64 1.81
C ALA A 97 -26.52 -43.61 0.66
N ALA A 98 -27.62 -43.39 -0.07
CA ALA A 98 -27.70 -42.39 -1.12
C ALA A 98 -27.57 -40.96 -0.56
N LEU A 99 -28.19 -40.67 0.59
CA LEU A 99 -28.08 -39.36 1.26
C LEU A 99 -26.66 -39.11 1.78
N CYS A 100 -25.99 -40.13 2.34
CA CYS A 100 -24.59 -40.02 2.77
C CYS A 100 -23.65 -39.78 1.58
N LEU A 101 -23.85 -40.46 0.45
CA LEU A 101 -23.05 -40.25 -0.77
C LEU A 101 -23.27 -38.85 -1.36
N LEU A 102 -24.50 -38.33 -1.33
CA LEU A 102 -24.80 -36.96 -1.73
C LEU A 102 -24.10 -35.93 -0.83
N LEU A 103 -24.15 -36.12 0.49
CA LEU A 103 -23.44 -35.26 1.44
C LEU A 103 -21.92 -35.27 1.22
N LEU A 104 -21.32 -36.44 1.02
CA LEU A 104 -19.89 -36.55 0.71
C LEU A 104 -19.53 -35.88 -0.62
N ALA A 105 -20.38 -36.00 -1.63
CA ALA A 105 -20.21 -35.32 -2.92
C ALA A 105 -20.28 -33.79 -2.76
N VAL A 106 -21.22 -33.27 -1.98
CA VAL A 106 -21.34 -31.82 -1.71
C VAL A 106 -20.09 -31.29 -1.00
N VAL A 107 -19.62 -31.99 0.05
CA VAL A 107 -18.40 -31.59 0.77
C VAL A 107 -17.15 -31.64 -0.14
N ALA A 108 -17.04 -32.66 -0.99
CA ALA A 108 -15.94 -32.76 -1.95
C ALA A 108 -16.00 -31.63 -3.01
N ILE A 109 -17.19 -31.28 -3.49
CA ILE A 109 -17.40 -30.16 -4.42
C ILE A 109 -17.06 -28.84 -3.75
N GLU A 110 -17.49 -28.58 -2.51
CA GLU A 110 -17.12 -27.37 -1.77
C GLU A 110 -15.61 -27.27 -1.55
N SER A 111 -14.94 -28.38 -1.22
CA SER A 111 -13.48 -28.41 -1.05
C SER A 111 -12.74 -28.18 -2.37
N LEU A 112 -13.24 -28.75 -3.47
CA LEU A 112 -12.68 -28.55 -4.82
C LEU A 112 -12.90 -27.10 -5.29
N VAL A 113 -14.10 -26.55 -5.10
CA VAL A 113 -14.43 -25.15 -5.40
C VAL A 113 -13.55 -24.24 -4.56
N ALA A 114 -13.38 -24.48 -3.26
CA ALA A 114 -12.48 -23.71 -2.41
C ALA A 114 -11.02 -23.80 -2.87
N THR A 115 -10.57 -24.95 -3.35
CA THR A 115 -9.19 -25.14 -3.86
C THR A 115 -8.97 -24.47 -5.22
N VAL A 116 -9.96 -24.53 -6.11
CA VAL A 116 -9.93 -23.85 -7.41
C VAL A 116 -10.05 -22.33 -7.25
N LEU A 117 -10.88 -21.85 -6.31
CA LEU A 117 -10.97 -20.43 -5.96
C LEU A 117 -9.69 -19.94 -5.29
N ARG A 118 -9.04 -20.72 -4.41
CA ARG A 118 -7.71 -20.39 -3.87
C ARG A 118 -6.63 -20.34 -4.95
N ARG A 119 -6.61 -21.29 -5.88
CA ARG A 119 -5.69 -21.24 -7.05
C ARG A 119 -5.98 -20.06 -7.99
N LYS A 120 -7.22 -19.53 -7.99
CA LYS A 120 -7.56 -18.29 -8.70
C LYS A 120 -7.10 -17.06 -7.92
N GLU A 121 -7.24 -17.02 -6.60
CA GLU A 121 -6.69 -15.95 -5.75
C GLU A 121 -5.15 -15.87 -5.84
N ASP A 122 -4.43 -17.01 -5.94
CA ASP A 122 -2.97 -17.04 -6.15
C ASP A 122 -2.53 -16.53 -7.53
N LYS A 123 -3.45 -16.39 -8.49
CA LYS A 123 -3.20 -15.77 -9.82
C LYS A 123 -3.73 -14.34 -9.93
N VAL A 124 -4.27 -13.78 -8.84
CA VAL A 124 -4.89 -12.44 -8.80
C VAL A 124 -3.98 -11.37 -8.19
N ILE A 125 -2.69 -11.66 -7.98
CA ILE A 125 -1.68 -10.61 -7.73
C ILE A 125 -1.25 -9.93 -9.06
N HIS A 126 -1.48 -10.57 -10.21
CA HIS A 126 -1.04 -10.08 -11.53
C HIS A 126 -2.05 -9.16 -12.26
N ASN A 127 -3.05 -8.60 -11.58
CA ASN A 127 -4.02 -7.72 -12.25
C ASN A 127 -4.66 -6.64 -11.36
N LYS A 128 -3.93 -6.14 -10.35
CA LYS A 128 -4.39 -5.00 -9.54
C LYS A 128 -3.58 -3.70 -9.75
N TYR A 129 -2.48 -3.77 -10.49
CA TYR A 129 -1.64 -2.60 -10.80
C TYR A 129 -2.25 -1.67 -11.87
N HIS A 130 -3.23 -2.13 -12.65
CA HIS A 130 -3.88 -1.33 -13.71
C HIS A 130 -5.16 -0.59 -13.28
N GLY A 131 -5.51 -0.58 -11.98
CA GLY A 131 -6.79 -0.04 -11.50
C GLY A 131 -6.81 1.41 -11.02
N TYR A 132 -5.65 2.05 -10.84
CA TYR A 132 -5.60 3.45 -10.43
C TYR A 132 -5.37 4.34 -11.64
N GLU A 133 -6.48 4.87 -12.16
CA GLU A 133 -6.46 6.07 -12.98
C GLU A 133 -5.73 7.15 -12.18
N TRP A 134 -4.46 7.45 -12.54
CA TRP A 134 -3.67 8.54 -11.98
C TRP A 134 -4.26 9.89 -12.38
N GLN A 135 -5.51 10.15 -11.99
CA GLN A 135 -6.26 11.35 -12.30
C GLN A 135 -5.92 12.46 -11.30
N GLN A 136 -5.21 13.46 -11.84
CA GLN A 136 -5.38 14.87 -11.56
C GLN A 136 -5.05 15.40 -10.15
N GLY A 137 -3.85 15.08 -9.65
CA GLY A 137 -3.25 15.78 -8.49
C GLY A 137 -1.80 16.26 -8.71
N LEU A 138 -1.23 16.11 -9.90
CA LEU A 138 0.22 16.14 -10.19
C LEU A 138 0.99 17.42 -9.81
N LEU A 139 0.30 18.53 -9.51
CA LEU A 139 0.93 19.77 -9.05
C LEU A 139 0.63 20.10 -7.57
N GLN A 140 -0.42 19.53 -6.99
CA GLN A 140 -0.81 19.84 -5.62
C GLN A 140 0.13 19.21 -4.59
N ASP A 141 0.75 18.07 -4.91
CA ASP A 141 1.64 17.33 -3.99
C ASP A 141 3.08 17.89 -3.96
N TYR A 142 3.51 18.64 -4.97
CA TYR A 142 4.85 19.25 -5.01
C TYR A 142 4.92 20.62 -4.31
N VAL A 143 3.76 21.23 -4.03
CA VAL A 143 3.64 22.56 -3.38
C VAL A 143 2.69 22.50 -2.17
N GLY A 144 2.23 21.31 -1.79
CA GLY A 144 1.15 21.10 -0.83
C GLY A 144 1.58 21.19 0.63
N ARG A 145 0.76 21.85 1.45
CA ARG A 145 0.89 21.94 2.92
C ARG A 145 1.21 20.56 3.54
N PRO A 146 2.00 20.49 4.63
CA PRO A 146 2.28 19.22 5.30
C PRO A 146 0.97 18.51 5.63
N ARG A 147 0.74 17.37 4.97
CA ARG A 147 -0.41 16.51 5.21
C ARG A 147 0.00 15.46 6.23
N GLU A 148 -0.74 15.39 7.33
CA GLU A 148 -0.58 14.28 8.27
C GLU A 148 -1.29 13.05 7.70
N VAL A 149 -0.54 11.96 7.53
CA VAL A 149 -1.10 10.65 7.17
C VAL A 149 -1.16 9.80 8.42
N ARG A 150 -2.37 9.39 8.81
CA ARG A 150 -2.62 8.51 9.95
C ARG A 150 -3.14 7.16 9.47
N SER A 151 -2.64 6.08 10.05
CA SER A 151 -3.14 4.73 9.80
C SER A 151 -3.21 3.93 11.09
N LYS A 152 -4.26 3.11 11.22
CA LYS A 152 -4.40 2.18 12.34
C LYS A 152 -3.46 0.98 12.21
N TYR A 153 -2.97 0.69 11.01
CA TYR A 153 -2.30 -0.58 10.68
C TYR A 153 -0.83 -0.42 10.31
N GLY A 154 -0.51 0.52 9.44
CA GLY A 154 0.85 0.70 8.94
C GLY A 154 0.94 1.91 8.03
N VAL A 155 2.15 2.45 7.91
CA VAL A 155 2.45 3.64 7.12
C VAL A 155 3.73 3.38 6.35
N VAL A 156 3.76 3.80 5.10
CA VAL A 156 4.97 3.89 4.27
C VAL A 156 5.14 5.34 3.87
N ALA A 157 6.37 5.84 4.01
CA ALA A 157 6.75 7.17 3.57
C ALA A 157 7.99 7.06 2.68
N SER A 158 7.94 7.69 1.52
CA SER A 158 9.07 7.89 0.62
C SER A 158 8.98 9.24 -0.08
N ASP A 159 10.01 9.59 -0.83
CA ASP A 159 10.09 10.85 -1.59
C ASP A 159 9.22 10.84 -2.86
N GLN A 160 8.52 9.75 -3.16
CA GLN A 160 7.50 9.65 -4.21
C GLN A 160 6.22 9.01 -3.64
N GLY A 161 5.08 9.70 -3.80
CA GLY A 161 3.80 9.25 -3.21
C GLY A 161 3.34 7.89 -3.75
N ASP A 162 3.52 7.64 -5.03
CA ASP A 162 3.20 6.37 -5.68
C ASP A 162 4.12 5.21 -5.26
N CYS A 163 5.42 5.45 -5.04
CA CYS A 163 6.29 4.44 -4.45
C CYS A 163 5.93 4.15 -2.98
N SER A 164 5.44 5.15 -2.24
CA SER A 164 4.88 4.91 -0.90
C SER A 164 3.63 4.02 -0.98
N GLU A 165 2.81 4.21 -2.01
CA GLU A 165 1.63 3.37 -2.26
C GLU A 165 2.02 1.94 -2.63
N VAL A 166 3.05 1.71 -3.46
CA VAL A 166 3.59 0.36 -3.75
C VAL A 166 4.00 -0.36 -2.45
N GLY A 167 4.69 0.34 -1.54
CA GLY A 167 5.01 -0.22 -0.22
C GLY A 167 3.77 -0.48 0.63
N ALA A 168 2.80 0.44 0.61
CA ALA A 168 1.53 0.27 1.32
C ALA A 168 0.74 -0.92 0.80
N GLU A 169 0.76 -1.20 -0.50
CA GLU A 169 0.16 -2.39 -1.11
C GLU A 169 0.82 -3.68 -0.63
N ALA A 170 2.15 -3.71 -0.47
CA ALA A 170 2.83 -4.85 0.16
C ALA A 170 2.33 -5.06 1.62
N LEU A 171 2.09 -3.98 2.38
CA LEU A 171 1.45 -4.10 3.69
C LEU A 171 0.01 -4.63 3.58
N ARG A 172 -0.77 -4.15 2.60
CA ARG A 172 -2.13 -4.62 2.32
C ARG A 172 -2.20 -6.08 1.83
N ALA A 173 -1.13 -6.59 1.22
CA ALA A 173 -0.99 -7.99 0.88
C ALA A 173 -0.65 -8.87 2.11
N GLY A 174 -0.50 -8.27 3.29
CA GLY A 174 -0.15 -8.97 4.53
C GLY A 174 1.34 -9.13 4.75
N GLY A 175 2.17 -8.42 3.97
CA GLY A 175 3.61 -8.33 4.15
C GLY A 175 4.00 -7.59 5.43
N HIS A 176 5.28 -7.71 5.78
CA HIS A 176 5.89 -6.98 6.87
C HIS A 176 6.43 -5.62 6.43
N ALA A 177 6.85 -4.78 7.39
CA ALA A 177 7.54 -3.53 7.10
C ALA A 177 8.80 -3.73 6.23
N ALA A 178 9.46 -4.89 6.34
CA ALA A 178 10.57 -5.27 5.48
C ALA A 178 10.15 -5.44 4.01
N ASP A 179 9.05 -6.15 3.75
CA ASP A 179 8.51 -6.33 2.39
C ASP A 179 8.13 -4.98 1.76
N ALA A 180 7.43 -4.13 2.52
CA ALA A 180 7.08 -2.79 2.09
C ALA A 180 8.30 -1.91 1.80
N ALA A 181 9.34 -1.99 2.64
CA ALA A 181 10.57 -1.23 2.40
C ALA A 181 11.29 -1.69 1.13
N VAL A 182 11.33 -2.99 0.85
CA VAL A 182 11.93 -3.55 -0.37
C VAL A 182 11.16 -3.09 -1.62
N ALA A 183 9.83 -3.28 -1.65
CA ALA A 183 9.02 -2.87 -2.79
C ALA A 183 9.11 -1.36 -3.06
N THR A 184 9.12 -0.55 -2.00
CA THR A 184 9.28 0.91 -2.11
C THR A 184 10.66 1.29 -2.66
N ALA A 185 11.73 0.68 -2.15
CA ALA A 185 13.10 0.99 -2.58
C ALA A 185 13.32 0.65 -4.06
N LEU A 186 12.81 -0.49 -4.52
CA LEU A 186 12.86 -0.88 -5.93
C LEU A 186 12.07 0.10 -6.81
N CYS A 187 10.88 0.52 -6.37
CA CYS A 187 10.10 1.55 -7.08
C CYS A 187 10.85 2.87 -7.18
N LEU A 188 11.50 3.32 -6.10
CA LEU A 188 12.32 4.54 -6.11
C LEU A 188 13.54 4.43 -7.04
N GLY A 189 14.17 3.25 -7.14
CA GLY A 189 15.23 3.01 -8.10
C GLY A 189 14.78 3.20 -9.56
N VAL A 190 13.49 3.01 -9.82
CA VAL A 190 12.86 3.31 -11.10
C VAL A 190 12.48 4.80 -11.17
N LYS A 191 11.75 5.36 -10.21
CA LYS A 191 11.26 6.74 -10.31
C LYS A 191 12.31 7.83 -10.15
N ASN A 192 13.24 7.64 -9.22
CA ASN A 192 14.29 8.58 -8.84
C ASN A 192 15.70 8.05 -9.17
N PRO A 193 16.00 7.75 -10.44
CA PRO A 193 17.26 7.09 -10.81
C PRO A 193 18.50 7.98 -10.62
N PHE A 194 18.31 9.29 -10.41
CA PHE A 194 19.37 10.23 -10.08
C PHE A 194 19.80 10.19 -8.61
N ALA A 195 19.06 9.48 -7.75
CA ALA A 195 19.29 9.47 -6.30
C ALA A 195 19.53 8.06 -5.72
N SER A 196 18.83 7.05 -6.23
CA SER A 196 18.90 5.67 -5.72
C SER A 196 18.67 4.65 -6.83
N GLY A 197 19.01 3.39 -6.56
CA GLY A 197 18.70 2.27 -7.46
C GLY A 197 19.79 1.20 -7.44
N ILE A 198 19.48 0.04 -8.04
CA ILE A 198 20.25 -1.21 -7.95
C ILE A 198 21.75 -1.12 -8.29
N GLY A 199 22.20 -0.03 -8.91
CA GLY A 199 23.61 0.29 -9.16
C GLY A 199 24.35 0.97 -7.99
N GLY A 200 23.70 1.20 -6.85
CA GLY A 200 24.28 1.85 -5.67
C GLY A 200 24.32 0.98 -4.42
N GLY A 201 24.11 1.61 -3.26
CA GLY A 201 24.15 0.97 -1.94
C GLY A 201 23.09 1.52 -0.98
N ALA A 202 22.98 0.90 0.20
CA ALA A 202 21.96 1.26 1.19
C ALA A 202 22.45 1.08 2.63
N PHE A 203 21.85 1.84 3.54
CA PHE A 203 21.85 1.57 4.97
C PHE A 203 20.42 1.33 5.42
N ILE A 204 20.19 0.23 6.14
CA ILE A 204 18.84 -0.18 6.55
C ILE A 204 18.84 -0.36 8.06
N LEU A 205 17.94 0.36 8.74
CA LEU A 205 17.69 0.21 10.16
C LEU A 205 16.36 -0.52 10.37
N VAL A 206 16.41 -1.62 11.11
CA VAL A 206 15.24 -2.45 11.39
C VAL A 206 14.96 -2.42 12.87
N HIS A 207 13.79 -1.91 13.25
CA HIS A 207 13.29 -1.99 14.61
C HIS A 207 12.23 -3.10 14.71
N THR A 208 12.46 -4.06 15.59
CA THR A 208 11.56 -5.21 15.77
C THR A 208 10.67 -5.04 17.01
N LYS A 209 9.60 -5.84 17.09
CA LYS A 209 8.68 -5.85 18.25
C LYS A 209 9.36 -6.15 19.60
N THR A 210 10.52 -6.80 19.59
CA THR A 210 11.28 -7.15 20.79
C THR A 210 12.20 -6.01 21.25
N GLY A 211 12.17 -4.85 20.57
CA GLY A 211 13.06 -3.73 20.85
C GLY A 211 14.48 -3.92 20.32
N ILE A 212 14.74 -5.00 19.58
CA ILE A 212 16.07 -5.23 18.96
C ILE A 212 16.14 -4.42 17.67
N GLY A 213 17.00 -3.40 17.67
CA GLY A 213 17.45 -2.69 16.49
C GLY A 213 18.54 -3.49 15.77
N ASN A 214 18.36 -3.80 14.49
CA ASN A 214 19.41 -4.34 13.63
C ASN A 214 19.74 -3.32 12.55
N ALA A 215 21.01 -3.25 12.15
CA ALA A 215 21.45 -2.47 11.00
C ALA A 215 21.95 -3.43 9.91
N ILE A 216 21.63 -3.13 8.65
CA ILE A 216 22.26 -3.74 7.48
C ILE A 216 23.03 -2.63 6.79
N ASP A 217 24.35 -2.79 6.76
CA ASP A 217 25.25 -1.99 5.95
C ASP A 217 25.43 -2.68 4.59
N ALA A 218 24.94 -2.03 3.55
CA ALA A 218 25.10 -2.39 2.16
C ALA A 218 25.65 -1.20 1.36
N ARG A 219 26.54 -0.41 1.98
CA ARG A 219 27.28 0.65 1.32
C ARG A 219 28.30 0.07 0.35
N GLU A 220 28.48 0.73 -0.78
CA GLU A 220 29.42 0.31 -1.82
C GLU A 220 30.86 0.32 -1.28
N PRO A 221 31.57 -0.81 -1.28
CA PRO A 221 33.00 -0.84 -0.98
C PRO A 221 33.82 -0.47 -2.23
N ALA A 222 35.07 -0.06 -2.00
CA ALA A 222 36.04 0.10 -3.08
C ALA A 222 36.32 -1.26 -3.77
N PRO A 223 36.42 -1.32 -5.10
CA PRO A 223 36.82 -2.53 -5.82
C PRO A 223 38.22 -3.02 -5.40
N LEU A 224 38.50 -4.32 -5.55
CA LEU A 224 39.79 -4.91 -5.15
C LEU A 224 41.00 -4.30 -5.86
N ALA A 225 40.82 -3.79 -7.08
CA ALA A 225 41.87 -3.13 -7.86
C ALA A 225 42.05 -1.63 -7.51
N ALA A 226 41.24 -1.09 -6.62
CA ALA A 226 41.37 0.30 -6.17
C ALA A 226 42.65 0.49 -5.35
N ASN A 227 43.21 1.69 -5.41
CA ASN A 227 44.40 2.07 -4.64
C ASN A 227 44.34 3.56 -4.26
N GLU A 228 45.16 3.95 -3.28
CA GLU A 228 45.13 5.29 -2.67
C GLU A 228 45.45 6.43 -3.66
N THR A 229 46.20 6.14 -4.73
CA THR A 229 46.69 7.17 -5.66
C THR A 229 45.94 7.24 -6.98
N MET A 230 44.91 6.39 -7.20
CA MET A 230 44.24 6.22 -8.50
C MET A 230 43.53 7.47 -9.05
N PHE A 231 43.38 8.52 -8.24
CA PHE A 231 42.75 9.80 -8.62
C PHE A 231 43.64 11.03 -8.40
N VAL A 232 44.90 10.86 -7.98
CA VAL A 232 45.79 12.00 -7.67
C VAL A 232 46.04 12.87 -8.91
N ASP A 233 46.30 12.25 -10.06
CA ASP A 233 46.60 12.97 -11.30
C ASP A 233 45.36 13.59 -11.95
N ASP A 234 44.19 12.99 -11.73
CA ASP A 234 42.91 13.48 -12.26
C ASP A 234 41.76 13.21 -11.28
N PRO A 235 41.52 14.12 -10.32
CA PRO A 235 40.46 13.97 -9.33
C PRO A 235 39.04 13.89 -9.92
N LYS A 236 38.82 14.35 -11.17
CA LYS A 236 37.49 14.31 -11.80
C LYS A 236 37.04 12.88 -12.13
N LYS A 237 37.98 11.94 -12.29
CA LYS A 237 37.70 10.51 -12.48
C LYS A 237 37.08 9.84 -11.26
N ALA A 238 37.13 10.48 -10.09
CA ALA A 238 36.42 10.02 -8.90
C ALA A 238 34.91 10.34 -8.94
N LEU A 239 34.47 11.21 -9.86
CA LEU A 239 33.07 11.66 -9.96
C LEU A 239 32.35 11.09 -11.18
N THR A 240 33.07 10.85 -12.28
CA THR A 240 32.48 10.47 -13.56
C THR A 240 33.25 9.34 -14.25
N GLY A 241 32.53 8.48 -14.97
CA GLY A 241 33.08 7.32 -15.66
C GLY A 241 33.20 6.08 -14.76
N GLY A 242 33.61 4.95 -15.35
CA GLY A 242 33.61 3.65 -14.67
C GLY A 242 34.57 3.55 -13.48
N LEU A 243 35.64 4.35 -13.42
CA LEU A 243 36.56 4.37 -12.28
C LEU A 243 35.92 4.95 -11.01
N ALA A 244 34.87 5.76 -11.14
CA ALA A 244 34.15 6.35 -10.00
C ALA A 244 33.20 5.35 -9.31
N VAL A 245 33.01 4.15 -9.86
CA VAL A 245 32.00 3.20 -9.41
C VAL A 245 32.53 2.34 -8.26
N GLY A 246 31.91 2.45 -7.08
CA GLY A 246 32.03 1.48 -6.00
C GLY A 246 31.24 0.20 -6.32
N VAL A 247 31.54 -0.92 -5.65
CA VAL A 247 30.84 -2.19 -5.92
C VAL A 247 29.37 -2.08 -5.47
N PRO A 248 28.37 -2.20 -6.36
CA PRO A 248 26.97 -2.04 -5.99
C PRO A 248 26.50 -3.13 -5.02
N LEU A 249 25.83 -2.74 -3.93
CA LEU A 249 25.36 -3.65 -2.89
C LEU A 249 23.88 -3.45 -2.49
N GLU A 250 23.16 -2.49 -3.07
CA GLU A 250 21.77 -2.19 -2.68
C GLU A 250 20.87 -3.44 -2.76
N LEU A 251 20.87 -4.17 -3.88
CA LEU A 251 20.08 -5.40 -4.03
C LEU A 251 20.46 -6.47 -3.01
N LEU A 252 21.74 -6.62 -2.68
CA LEU A 252 22.17 -7.56 -1.64
C LEU A 252 21.63 -7.16 -0.26
N GLY A 253 21.64 -5.86 0.05
CA GLY A 253 21.07 -5.31 1.28
C GLY A 253 19.56 -5.55 1.39
N LEU A 254 18.81 -5.25 0.32
CA LEU A 254 17.37 -5.48 0.23
C LEU A 254 17.01 -6.96 0.31
N HIS A 255 17.77 -7.83 -0.37
CA HIS A 255 17.57 -9.27 -0.30
C HIS A 255 17.86 -9.81 1.11
N LYS A 256 18.92 -9.34 1.78
CA LYS A 256 19.19 -9.70 3.19
C LYS A 256 18.08 -9.25 4.14
N LEU A 257 17.54 -8.05 3.93
CA LEU A 257 16.38 -7.55 4.68
C LEU A 257 15.17 -8.47 4.48
N TRP A 258 14.86 -8.81 3.24
CA TRP A 258 13.74 -9.68 2.87
C TRP A 258 13.90 -11.10 3.42
N VAL A 259 15.06 -11.76 3.23
CA VAL A 259 15.30 -13.12 3.76
C VAL A 259 15.11 -13.18 5.27
N LYS A 260 15.53 -12.15 6.01
CA LYS A 260 15.49 -12.15 7.47
C LYS A 260 14.14 -11.74 8.05
N TYR A 261 13.41 -10.83 7.39
CA TYR A 261 12.22 -10.19 7.97
C TYR A 261 11.00 -10.14 7.05
N GLY A 262 11.16 -10.50 5.78
CA GLY A 262 10.09 -10.53 4.80
C GLY A 262 9.09 -11.66 5.03
N ARG A 263 8.00 -11.59 4.28
CA ARG A 263 6.89 -12.54 4.35
C ARG A 263 6.27 -12.83 2.98
N LEU A 264 6.29 -11.86 2.08
CA LEU A 264 5.79 -12.04 0.71
C LEU A 264 6.86 -12.71 -0.15
N ASN A 265 6.48 -13.24 -1.31
CA ASN A 265 7.48 -13.75 -2.25
C ASN A 265 8.28 -12.58 -2.81
N TRP A 266 9.57 -12.79 -3.06
CA TRP A 266 10.45 -11.77 -3.64
C TRP A 266 9.89 -11.23 -4.96
N GLU A 267 9.38 -12.12 -5.81
CA GLU A 267 8.76 -11.77 -7.10
C GLU A 267 7.63 -10.74 -6.94
N ASP A 268 6.74 -10.93 -5.96
CA ASP A 268 5.62 -10.01 -5.69
C ASP A 268 6.09 -8.60 -5.30
N LEU A 269 7.32 -8.45 -4.79
CA LEU A 269 7.92 -7.16 -4.41
C LEU A 269 8.64 -6.47 -5.57
N VAL A 270 9.09 -7.23 -6.57
CA VAL A 270 9.88 -6.74 -7.70
C VAL A 270 9.00 -6.35 -8.88
N LEU A 271 7.97 -7.15 -9.17
CA LEU A 271 7.05 -6.97 -10.30
C LEU A 271 6.49 -5.55 -10.47
N PRO A 272 6.09 -4.82 -9.42
CA PRO A 272 5.57 -3.45 -9.59
C PRO A 272 6.61 -2.51 -10.22
N SER A 273 7.88 -2.72 -9.87
CA SER A 273 8.99 -1.94 -10.43
C SER A 273 9.35 -2.38 -11.84
N VAL A 274 9.14 -3.66 -12.17
CA VAL A 274 9.29 -4.19 -13.55
C VAL A 274 8.28 -3.53 -14.47
N GLU A 275 7.01 -3.52 -14.11
CA GLU A 275 5.94 -2.88 -14.90
C GLU A 275 6.21 -1.39 -15.09
N LEU A 276 6.54 -0.69 -14.01
CA LEU A 276 6.90 0.72 -14.04
C LEU A 276 8.12 1.01 -14.93
N ALA A 277 9.12 0.12 -14.93
CA ALA A 277 10.29 0.26 -15.79
C ALA A 277 9.97 -0.05 -17.27
N LYS A 278 9.08 -1.01 -17.57
CA LYS A 278 8.65 -1.32 -18.95
C LYS A 278 7.85 -0.18 -19.56
N GLU A 279 6.87 0.31 -18.82
CA GLU A 279 5.92 1.29 -19.32
C GLU A 279 6.51 2.70 -19.27
N GLY A 280 7.36 2.98 -18.28
CA GLY A 280 7.76 4.35 -17.96
C GLY A 280 6.72 5.03 -17.09
N PHE A 281 6.86 6.34 -16.91
CA PHE A 281 6.02 7.09 -15.99
C PHE A 281 5.94 8.57 -16.35
N LYS A 282 4.95 9.26 -15.76
CA LYS A 282 4.85 10.72 -15.84
C LYS A 282 6.01 11.38 -15.11
N ALA A 283 6.80 12.19 -15.81
CA ALA A 283 7.95 12.89 -15.25
C ALA A 283 7.53 13.83 -14.12
N HIS A 284 8.13 13.66 -12.94
CA HIS A 284 7.90 14.54 -11.80
C HIS A 284 8.88 15.73 -11.79
N PRO A 285 8.58 16.82 -11.07
CA PRO A 285 9.42 18.02 -11.03
C PRO A 285 10.89 17.76 -10.72
N TYR A 286 11.20 16.90 -9.73
CA TYR A 286 12.60 16.61 -9.38
C TYR A 286 13.37 15.90 -10.51
N LEU A 287 12.76 14.96 -11.22
CA LEU A 287 13.39 14.33 -12.39
C LEU A 287 13.61 15.35 -13.50
N VAL A 288 12.60 16.19 -13.79
CA VAL A 288 12.72 17.23 -14.82
C VAL A 288 13.86 18.20 -14.49
N THR A 289 13.96 18.64 -13.23
CA THR A 289 15.07 19.49 -12.77
C THR A 289 16.40 18.76 -12.89
N SER A 290 16.51 17.52 -12.41
CA SER A 290 17.73 16.73 -12.49
C SER A 290 18.22 16.54 -13.94
N VAL A 291 17.31 16.24 -14.88
CA VAL A 291 17.65 16.10 -16.31
C VAL A 291 18.10 17.43 -16.91
N LYS A 292 17.50 18.55 -16.51
CA LYS A 292 17.92 19.90 -16.96
C LYS A 292 19.31 20.25 -16.43
N ASP A 293 19.58 19.97 -15.17
CA ASP A 293 20.86 20.25 -14.53
C ASP A 293 22.02 19.40 -15.10
N HIS A 294 21.70 18.27 -15.74
CA HIS A 294 22.67 17.35 -16.34
C HIS A 294 22.51 17.21 -17.86
N LYS A 295 21.92 18.21 -18.52
CA LYS A 295 21.59 18.15 -19.95
C LYS A 295 22.79 17.82 -20.82
N GLU A 296 23.96 18.39 -20.53
CA GLU A 296 25.19 18.16 -21.29
C GLU A 296 25.65 16.70 -21.17
N ALA A 297 25.57 16.11 -19.97
CA ALA A 297 25.90 14.71 -19.75
C ALA A 297 24.95 13.77 -20.49
N MET A 298 23.65 14.09 -20.48
CA MET A 298 22.62 13.34 -21.21
C MET A 298 22.79 13.47 -22.73
N ALA A 299 23.23 14.63 -23.23
CA ALA A 299 23.52 14.84 -24.65
C ALA A 299 24.80 14.11 -25.10
N ALA A 300 25.78 13.98 -24.21
CA ALA A 300 27.03 13.26 -24.45
C ALA A 300 26.89 11.73 -24.40
N ASN A 301 25.81 11.21 -23.79
CA ASN A 301 25.55 9.79 -23.67
C ASN A 301 24.24 9.41 -24.40
N PRO A 302 24.33 8.80 -25.60
CA PRO A 302 23.17 8.44 -26.40
C PRO A 302 22.15 7.55 -25.69
N ASP A 303 22.62 6.62 -24.83
CA ASP A 303 21.74 5.70 -24.11
C ASP A 303 20.92 6.44 -23.04
N LEU A 304 21.57 7.32 -22.28
CA LEU A 304 20.88 8.17 -21.31
C LEU A 304 19.95 9.19 -21.99
N GLY A 305 20.41 9.78 -23.09
CA GLY A 305 19.63 10.71 -23.90
C GLY A 305 18.37 10.06 -24.46
N ALA A 306 18.45 8.82 -24.94
CA ALA A 306 17.28 8.08 -25.44
C ALA A 306 16.22 7.84 -24.36
N ILE A 307 16.64 7.63 -23.10
CA ILE A 307 15.73 7.37 -21.97
C ILE A 307 15.13 8.67 -21.42
N PHE A 308 15.98 9.65 -21.11
CA PHE A 308 15.60 10.84 -20.34
C PHE A 308 15.39 12.10 -21.18
N MET A 309 15.79 12.07 -22.46
CA MET A 309 15.53 13.14 -23.42
C MET A 309 15.08 12.57 -24.79
N PRO A 310 14.05 11.70 -24.84
CA PRO A 310 13.67 10.98 -26.07
C PRO A 310 13.27 11.92 -27.23
N LYS A 311 12.89 13.16 -26.93
CA LYS A 311 12.56 14.22 -27.90
C LYS A 311 13.69 15.24 -28.10
N GLY A 312 14.91 14.91 -27.71
CA GLY A 312 16.07 15.82 -27.73
C GLY A 312 16.02 16.95 -26.69
N ARG A 313 15.05 16.90 -25.76
CA ARG A 313 14.88 17.85 -24.66
C ARG A 313 14.48 17.11 -23.39
N ALA A 314 14.70 17.73 -22.23
CA ALA A 314 14.10 17.27 -20.98
C ALA A 314 12.57 17.17 -21.12
N PRO A 315 11.92 16.18 -20.48
CA PRO A 315 10.47 16.07 -20.46
C PRO A 315 9.84 17.25 -19.71
N GLU A 316 8.59 17.55 -20.03
CA GLU A 316 7.77 18.45 -19.22
C GLU A 316 7.22 17.72 -17.99
N VAL A 317 6.90 18.43 -16.91
CA VAL A 317 6.27 17.83 -15.74
C VAL A 317 4.93 17.21 -16.15
N GLY A 318 4.71 15.95 -15.81
CA GLY A 318 3.54 15.18 -16.21
C GLY A 318 3.66 14.48 -17.57
N GLU A 319 4.68 14.81 -18.38
CA GLU A 319 4.94 14.14 -19.66
C GLU A 319 5.37 12.69 -19.40
N PHE A 320 4.79 11.74 -20.14
CA PHE A 320 5.14 10.34 -20.03
C PHE A 320 6.49 10.08 -20.70
N CYS A 321 7.45 9.48 -19.97
CA CYS A 321 8.81 9.26 -20.42
C CYS A 321 9.45 8.04 -19.74
N CYS A 322 10.74 7.86 -19.99
CA CYS A 322 11.63 7.18 -19.05
C CYS A 322 11.40 5.67 -18.90
N ALA A 323 10.74 5.07 -19.90
CA ALA A 323 10.70 3.62 -20.09
C ALA A 323 12.13 3.08 -20.26
N ARG A 324 12.43 2.01 -19.53
CA ARG A 324 13.72 1.31 -19.51
C ARG A 324 13.49 -0.20 -19.57
N PRO A 325 13.20 -0.75 -20.77
CA PRO A 325 12.97 -2.18 -20.95
C PRO A 325 14.13 -3.06 -20.45
N GLN A 326 15.37 -2.62 -20.60
CA GLN A 326 16.55 -3.36 -20.14
C GLN A 326 16.63 -3.42 -18.61
N LEU A 327 16.23 -2.35 -17.91
CA LEU A 327 16.12 -2.39 -16.45
C LEU A 327 15.01 -3.35 -16.03
N ALA A 328 13.90 -3.36 -16.76
CA ALA A 328 12.81 -4.28 -16.48
C ALA A 328 13.11 -5.76 -16.79
N GLU A 329 14.07 -6.04 -17.66
CA GLU A 329 14.60 -7.39 -17.88
C GLU A 329 15.60 -7.79 -16.78
N THR A 330 16.30 -6.80 -16.23
CA THR A 330 17.25 -6.99 -15.13
C THR A 330 16.54 -7.28 -13.80
N LEU A 331 15.40 -6.62 -13.57
CA LEU A 331 14.53 -6.80 -12.40
C LEU A 331 13.70 -8.07 -12.52
#